data_AF-X0Y6P6-F1
#
_entry.id   AF-X0Y6P6-F1
#
_cell.length_a   1.000
_cell.length_b   1.000
_cell.length_c   1.000
_cell.angle_alpha   90.00
_cell.angle_beta   90.00
_cell.angle_gamma   90.00
#
_symmetry.space_group_name_H-M   'P 1'
#
loop_
_entity.id
_entity.type
_entity.pdbx_description
1 polymer ?
#
loop_
_entity_poly.entity_id
_entity_poly.type
_entity_poly.pdbx_seq_one_letter_code
_entity_poly.pdbx_strand_id
1 'polypeptide(L)'
;KEICETVGIPPVLHVGSCVDNARILMVLTNMVNEGGLGDDISDLPVAGAAPEWMSEKAVSIGFYFAASGVYTTLGMPFPIEGSENLTRYVTDEMEQDVGGKFAFEPDPIVAARLMIDHIDAKRAALKLKEVMYA
;
A
#
# COMPACT_ATOMS: atom_id res chain seq x y z
N LYS A 1 -6.32 -2.60 -19.15
CA LYS A 1 -7.02 -3.52 -20.08
C LYS A 1 -6.03 -4.23 -21.00
N GLU A 2 -5.29 -3.50 -21.84
CA GLU A 2 -4.32 -4.07 -22.80
C GLU A 2 -3.35 -5.07 -22.15
N ILE A 3 -2.69 -4.72 -21.04
CA ILE A 3 -1.78 -5.62 -20.31
C ILE A 3 -2.45 -6.94 -19.90
N CYS A 4 -3.67 -6.88 -19.35
CA CYS A 4 -4.41 -8.07 -18.93
C CYS A 4 -4.77 -8.98 -20.12
N GLU A 5 -5.18 -8.39 -21.25
CA GLU A 5 -5.52 -9.13 -22.46
C GLU A 5 -4.28 -9.76 -23.12
N THR A 6 -3.16 -9.04 -23.16
CA THR A 6 -1.90 -9.54 -23.73
C THR A 6 -1.32 -10.70 -22.92
N VAL A 7 -1.36 -10.62 -21.58
CA VAL A 7 -0.82 -11.66 -20.70
C VAL A 7 -1.83 -12.82 -20.51
N GLY A 8 -3.13 -12.56 -20.71
CA GLY A 8 -4.18 -13.56 -20.51
C GLY A 8 -4.59 -13.73 -19.04
N ILE A 9 -4.61 -12.65 -18.26
CA ILE A 9 -4.88 -12.65 -16.81
C ILE A 9 -6.07 -11.73 -16.45
N PRO A 10 -6.79 -12.00 -15.35
CA PRO A 10 -7.82 -11.08 -14.86
C PRO A 10 -7.20 -9.78 -14.28
N PRO A 11 -7.97 -8.68 -14.18
CA PRO A 11 -7.50 -7.42 -13.59
C PRO A 11 -7.30 -7.50 -12.06
N VAL A 12 -7.87 -8.51 -11.41
CA VAL A 12 -7.65 -8.81 -9.99
C VAL A 12 -7.07 -10.20 -9.88
N LEU A 13 -5.84 -10.30 -9.36
CA LEU A 13 -5.14 -11.56 -9.17
C LEU A 13 -5.35 -12.05 -7.73
N HIS A 14 -6.12 -13.12 -7.55
CA HIS A 14 -6.29 -13.72 -6.23
C HIS A 14 -5.01 -14.45 -5.81
N VAL A 15 -4.37 -13.96 -4.74
CA VAL A 15 -3.10 -14.50 -4.24
C VAL A 15 -3.25 -15.46 -3.06
N GLY A 16 -4.48 -15.76 -2.63
CA GLY A 16 -4.78 -16.76 -1.61
C GLY A 16 -5.38 -16.19 -0.32
N SER A 17 -5.01 -16.80 0.79
CA SER A 17 -5.51 -16.52 2.15
C SER A 17 -4.77 -15.36 2.84
N CYS A 18 -5.18 -14.99 4.06
CA CYS A 18 -4.51 -13.90 4.80
C CYS A 18 -3.01 -14.15 5.06
N VAL A 19 -2.58 -15.42 5.17
CA VAL A 19 -1.14 -15.74 5.32
C VAL A 19 -0.39 -15.61 4.00
N ASP A 20 -1.09 -15.70 2.87
CA ASP A 20 -0.52 -15.53 1.54
C ASP A 20 -0.26 -14.05 1.19
N ASN A 21 -0.63 -13.10 2.06
CA ASN A 21 -0.15 -11.71 1.96
C ASN A 21 1.39 -11.63 2.02
N ALA A 22 2.07 -12.62 2.63
CA ALA A 22 3.52 -12.76 2.53
C ALA A 22 3.99 -12.88 1.06
N ARG A 23 3.18 -13.44 0.16
CA ARG A 23 3.49 -13.50 -1.28
C ARG A 23 3.51 -12.13 -1.93
N ILE A 24 2.68 -11.19 -1.47
CA ILE A 24 2.70 -9.81 -1.96
C ILE A 24 4.05 -9.18 -1.62
N LEU A 25 4.52 -9.33 -0.37
CA LEU A 25 5.84 -8.85 0.00
C LEU A 25 6.95 -9.52 -0.83
N MET A 26 6.89 -10.84 -1.06
CA MET A 26 7.85 -11.50 -1.95
C MET A 26 7.83 -10.91 -3.37
N VAL A 27 6.66 -10.58 -3.92
CA VAL A 27 6.57 -9.91 -5.23
C VAL A 27 7.25 -8.55 -5.18
N LEU A 28 6.95 -7.72 -4.19
CA LEU A 28 7.57 -6.40 -4.04
C LEU A 28 9.10 -6.50 -3.88
N THR A 29 9.58 -7.41 -3.04
CA THR A 29 11.02 -7.67 -2.89
C THR A 29 11.66 -8.10 -4.21
N ASN A 30 11.00 -8.94 -5.00
CA ASN A 30 11.51 -9.33 -6.31
C ASN A 30 11.53 -8.15 -7.30
N MET A 31 10.56 -7.24 -7.25
CA MET A 31 10.55 -6.02 -8.08
C MET A 31 11.73 -5.11 -7.76
N VAL A 32 12.05 -4.93 -6.47
CA VAL A 32 13.25 -4.18 -6.05
C VAL A 32 14.52 -4.91 -6.49
N ASN A 33 14.60 -6.23 -6.27
CA ASN A 33 15.79 -7.02 -6.59
C ASN A 33 16.09 -7.12 -8.10
N GLU A 34 15.06 -7.17 -8.94
CA GLU A 34 15.22 -7.08 -10.40
C GLU A 34 15.77 -5.69 -10.81
N GLY A 35 15.47 -4.67 -10.03
CA GLY A 35 15.96 -3.31 -10.21
C GLY A 35 15.25 -2.53 -11.32
N GLY A 36 15.74 -1.31 -11.58
CA GLY A 36 15.24 -0.44 -12.65
C GLY A 36 13.98 0.35 -12.33
N LEU A 37 13.38 0.14 -11.15
CA LEU A 37 12.22 0.91 -10.67
C LEU A 37 12.49 1.68 -9.38
N GLY A 38 13.24 1.12 -8.42
CA GLY A 38 13.59 1.74 -7.14
C GLY A 38 14.59 0.86 -6.37
N ASP A 39 15.10 1.36 -5.25
CA ASP A 39 16.11 0.67 -4.44
C ASP A 39 15.53 0.06 -3.15
N ASP A 40 14.31 0.47 -2.76
CA ASP A 40 13.55 -0.07 -1.63
C ASP A 40 12.05 -0.25 -1.96
N ILE A 41 11.32 -1.04 -1.18
CA ILE A 41 9.86 -1.22 -1.35
C ILE A 41 9.14 0.13 -1.22
N SER A 42 9.62 1.01 -0.34
CA SER A 42 9.04 2.35 -0.15
C SER A 42 9.18 3.27 -1.37
N ASP A 43 10.05 2.97 -2.33
CA ASP A 43 10.11 3.70 -3.60
C ASP A 43 9.02 3.26 -4.58
N LEU A 44 8.52 2.03 -4.43
CA LEU A 44 7.62 1.42 -5.40
C LEU A 44 6.26 2.13 -5.41
N PRO A 45 5.65 2.31 -6.60
CA PRO A 45 4.32 2.90 -6.74
C PRO A 45 3.22 1.88 -6.40
N VAL A 46 3.13 1.50 -5.12
CA VAL A 46 2.22 0.48 -4.58
C VAL A 46 1.52 0.97 -3.32
N ALA A 47 0.34 0.43 -3.03
CA ALA A 47 -0.41 0.71 -1.81
C ALA A 47 -1.11 -0.56 -1.29
N GLY A 48 -1.28 -0.64 0.03
CA GLY A 48 -2.08 -1.64 0.71
C GLY A 48 -3.46 -1.09 1.09
N ALA A 49 -4.45 -1.98 1.18
CA ALA A 49 -5.78 -1.61 1.63
C ALA A 49 -6.43 -2.74 2.44
N ALA A 50 -7.02 -2.40 3.59
CA ALA A 50 -7.97 -3.26 4.28
C ALA A 50 -9.24 -2.44 4.63
N PRO A 51 -10.15 -2.28 3.64
CA PRO A 51 -11.33 -1.43 3.78
C PRO A 51 -12.28 -1.87 4.90
N GLU A 52 -12.39 -3.18 5.13
CA GLU A 52 -13.33 -3.78 6.08
C GLU A 52 -12.59 -4.65 7.11
N TRP A 53 -11.45 -4.18 7.62
CA TRP A 53 -10.69 -4.93 8.60
C TRP A 53 -11.46 -5.09 9.93
N MET A 54 -11.23 -6.18 10.64
CA MET A 54 -11.92 -6.49 11.90
C MET A 54 -11.03 -7.24 12.88
N SER A 55 -10.32 -8.27 12.42
CA SER A 55 -9.54 -9.14 13.31
C SER A 55 -8.18 -8.55 13.66
N GLU A 56 -7.63 -8.92 14.82
CA GLU A 56 -6.25 -8.59 15.23
C GLU A 56 -5.20 -9.04 14.20
N LYS A 57 -5.47 -10.10 13.44
CA LYS A 57 -4.60 -10.52 12.33
C LYS A 57 -4.46 -9.42 11.27
N ALA A 58 -5.53 -8.68 10.98
CA ALA A 58 -5.50 -7.59 10.01
C ALA A 58 -4.71 -6.38 10.54
N VAL A 59 -4.72 -6.15 11.86
CA VAL A 59 -3.83 -5.17 12.51
C VAL A 59 -2.38 -5.54 12.26
N SER A 60 -1.98 -6.79 12.56
CA SER A 60 -0.61 -7.26 12.31
C SER A 60 -0.22 -7.18 10.84
N ILE A 61 -1.15 -7.49 9.92
CA ILE A 61 -0.92 -7.37 8.48
C ILE A 61 -0.67 -5.93 8.07
N GLY A 62 -1.53 -4.99 8.49
CA GLY A 62 -1.34 -3.58 8.21
C GLY A 62 0.02 -3.09 8.71
N PHE A 63 0.41 -3.47 9.92
CA PHE A 63 1.69 -3.04 10.51
C PHE A 63 2.90 -3.60 9.76
N TYR A 64 2.92 -4.88 9.38
CA TYR A 64 4.08 -5.39 8.64
C TYR A 64 4.12 -4.84 7.20
N PHE A 65 2.99 -4.48 6.59
CA PHE A 65 2.97 -3.77 5.30
C PHE A 65 3.58 -2.37 5.45
N ALA A 66 3.08 -1.57 6.41
CA ALA A 66 3.60 -0.22 6.66
C ALA A 66 5.09 -0.25 7.06
N ALA A 67 5.48 -1.18 7.93
CA ALA A 67 6.88 -1.38 8.32
C ALA A 67 7.79 -1.87 7.19
N SER A 68 7.21 -2.42 6.11
CA SER A 68 7.95 -2.80 4.89
C SER A 68 7.93 -1.68 3.83
N GLY A 69 7.52 -0.45 4.18
CA GLY A 69 7.52 0.68 3.24
C GLY A 69 6.22 0.90 2.45
N VAL A 70 5.16 0.14 2.74
CA VAL A 70 3.91 0.23 1.97
C VAL A 70 2.91 1.18 2.63
N TYR A 71 2.52 2.23 1.92
CA TYR A 71 1.39 3.06 2.31
C TYR A 71 0.11 2.23 2.39
N THR A 72 -0.58 2.26 3.54
CA THR A 72 -1.67 1.32 3.84
C THR A 72 -2.94 2.05 4.28
N THR A 73 -4.04 1.85 3.54
CA THR A 73 -5.35 2.43 3.87
C THR A 73 -6.22 1.46 4.68
N LEU A 74 -6.95 1.97 5.68
CA LEU A 74 -7.96 1.23 6.43
C LEU A 74 -9.28 1.98 6.43
N GLY A 75 -10.41 1.27 6.37
CA GLY A 75 -11.74 1.90 6.42
C GLY A 75 -12.15 2.41 7.80
N MET A 76 -11.49 1.95 8.86
CA MET A 76 -11.68 2.46 10.23
C MET A 76 -10.34 2.56 10.95
N PRO A 77 -10.18 3.52 11.89
CA PRO A 77 -8.95 3.65 12.65
C PRO A 77 -8.75 2.49 13.62
N PHE A 78 -7.49 2.23 13.98
CA PHE A 78 -7.18 1.38 15.14
C PHE A 78 -7.68 2.04 16.43
N PRO A 79 -7.84 1.28 17.54
CA PRO A 79 -8.16 1.86 18.85
C PRO A 79 -6.95 2.61 19.46
N ILE A 80 -6.43 3.60 18.75
CA ILE A 80 -5.24 4.41 19.09
C ILE A 80 -5.54 5.90 19.25
N GLU A 81 -6.72 6.35 18.84
CA GLU A 81 -7.11 7.78 18.80
C GLU A 81 -7.17 8.43 20.19
N GLY A 82 -7.18 7.64 21.28
CA GLY A 82 -7.00 8.14 22.63
C GLY A 82 -5.59 8.70 22.91
N SER A 83 -4.61 8.44 22.04
CA SER A 83 -3.25 8.97 22.09
C SER A 83 -2.93 9.71 20.79
N GLU A 84 -2.88 11.03 20.88
CA GLU A 84 -2.53 11.90 19.74
C GLU A 84 -1.13 11.59 19.21
N ASN A 85 -0.15 11.36 20.11
CA ASN A 85 1.21 11.01 19.72
C ASN A 85 1.27 9.69 18.93
N LEU A 86 0.54 8.66 19.38
CA LEU A 86 0.53 7.38 18.69
C LEU A 86 -0.17 7.50 17.34
N THR A 87 -1.31 8.20 17.30
CA THR A 87 -2.06 8.41 16.06
C THR A 87 -1.20 9.15 15.04
N ARG A 88 -0.60 10.27 15.43
CA ARG A 88 0.30 11.06 14.57
C ARG A 88 1.51 10.25 14.11
N TYR A 89 2.11 9.45 14.99
CA TYR A 89 3.23 8.61 14.59
C TYR A 89 2.81 7.61 13.50
N VAL A 90 1.72 6.88 13.71
CA VAL A 90 1.22 5.85 12.78
C VAL A 90 0.76 6.43 11.43
N THR A 91 0.20 7.64 11.42
CA THR A 91 -0.37 8.27 10.21
C THR A 91 0.57 9.24 9.49
N ASP A 92 1.71 9.60 10.08
CA ASP A 92 2.62 10.60 9.51
C ASP A 92 4.10 10.29 9.79
N GLU A 93 4.52 10.32 11.06
CA GLU A 93 5.94 10.26 11.42
C GLU A 93 6.61 8.93 11.03
N MET A 94 5.86 7.81 11.06
CA MET A 94 6.34 6.47 10.69
C MET A 94 6.88 6.40 9.26
N GLU A 95 6.41 7.24 8.34
CA GLU A 95 6.94 7.28 6.97
C GLU A 95 8.43 7.69 6.93
N GLN A 96 8.89 8.49 7.89
CA GLN A 96 10.28 8.91 7.96
C GLN A 96 11.21 7.76 8.42
N ASP A 97 10.67 6.83 9.20
CA ASP A 97 11.43 5.71 9.76
C ASP A 97 11.48 4.50 8.83
N VAL A 98 10.36 4.18 8.16
CA VAL A 98 10.21 2.95 7.37
C VAL A 98 9.66 3.16 5.96
N GLY A 99 9.37 4.40 5.56
CA GLY A 99 8.86 4.73 4.21
C GLY A 99 7.38 4.43 3.97
N GLY A 100 6.71 3.74 4.91
CA GLY A 100 5.28 3.45 4.89
C GLY A 100 4.55 4.11 6.06
N LYS A 101 3.25 4.35 5.89
CA LYS A 101 2.35 4.91 6.91
C LYS A 101 0.92 4.49 6.67
N PHE A 102 0.04 4.81 7.61
CA PHE A 102 -1.39 4.55 7.49
C PHE A 102 -2.20 5.77 7.08
N ALA A 103 -3.32 5.51 6.40
CA ALA A 103 -4.43 6.45 6.31
C ALA A 103 -5.73 5.75 6.70
N PHE A 104 -6.57 6.46 7.45
CA PHE A 104 -7.86 5.97 7.89
C PHE A 104 -8.96 6.75 7.16
N GLU A 105 -9.71 6.07 6.31
CA GLU A 105 -10.71 6.71 5.44
C GLU A 105 -11.91 5.75 5.21
N PRO A 106 -13.08 6.03 5.80
CA PRO A 106 -14.26 5.17 5.67
C PRO A 106 -14.95 5.24 4.32
N ASP A 107 -14.81 6.33 3.55
CA ASP A 107 -15.36 6.41 2.20
C ASP A 107 -14.43 5.66 1.21
N PRO A 108 -14.87 4.52 0.63
CA PRO A 108 -14.01 3.73 -0.25
C PRO A 108 -13.58 4.48 -1.52
N ILE A 109 -14.34 5.49 -1.96
CA ILE A 109 -13.98 6.31 -3.12
C ILE A 109 -12.87 7.29 -2.74
N VAL A 110 -12.94 7.90 -1.57
CA VAL A 110 -11.87 8.77 -1.05
C VAL A 110 -10.62 7.94 -0.75
N ALA A 111 -10.76 6.78 -0.13
CA ALA A 111 -9.64 5.86 0.13
C ALA A 111 -8.95 5.42 -1.17
N ALA A 112 -9.72 5.09 -2.21
CA ALA A 112 -9.17 4.79 -3.54
C ALA A 112 -8.41 5.99 -4.12
N ARG A 113 -8.94 7.21 -3.96
CA ARG A 113 -8.25 8.42 -4.42
C ARG A 113 -6.93 8.64 -3.68
N LEU A 114 -6.90 8.45 -2.37
CA LEU A 114 -5.67 8.54 -1.57
C LEU A 114 -4.60 7.55 -2.05
N MET A 115 -4.99 6.31 -2.37
CA MET A 115 -4.04 5.33 -2.92
C MET A 115 -3.53 5.74 -4.31
N ILE A 116 -4.41 6.24 -5.18
CA ILE A 116 -4.02 6.73 -6.51
C ILE A 116 -3.04 7.89 -6.41
N ASP A 117 -3.34 8.89 -5.57
CA ASP A 117 -2.50 10.07 -5.38
C ASP A 117 -1.12 9.67 -4.79
N HIS A 118 -1.08 8.70 -3.86
CA HIS A 118 0.17 8.13 -3.35
C HIS A 118 0.98 7.45 -4.46
N ILE A 119 0.34 6.58 -5.25
CA ILE A 119 0.97 5.87 -6.36
C ILE A 119 1.53 6.86 -7.38
N ASP A 120 0.78 7.89 -7.75
CA ASP A 120 1.23 8.93 -8.68
C ASP A 120 2.42 9.73 -8.14
N ALA A 121 2.42 10.07 -6.85
CA ALA A 121 3.54 10.75 -6.21
C ALA A 121 4.82 9.89 -6.26
N LYS A 122 4.72 8.58 -5.98
CA LYS A 122 5.86 7.64 -6.10
C LYS A 122 6.33 7.53 -7.56
N ARG A 123 5.40 7.41 -8.52
CA ARG A 123 5.75 7.40 -9.96
C ARG A 123 6.49 8.65 -10.40
N ALA A 124 6.06 9.82 -9.92
CA ALA A 124 6.72 11.09 -10.21
C ALA A 124 8.12 11.18 -9.61
N ALA A 125 8.32 10.71 -8.36
CA ALA A 125 9.63 10.60 -7.73
C ALA A 125 10.59 9.69 -8.52
N LEU A 126 10.05 8.61 -9.10
CA LEU A 126 10.75 7.69 -9.99
C LEU A 126 10.90 8.20 -11.44
N LYS A 127 10.44 9.42 -11.74
CA LYS A 127 10.52 10.05 -13.07
C LYS A 127 9.84 9.23 -14.17
N LEU A 128 8.79 8.49 -13.82
CA LEU A 128 7.97 7.77 -14.78
C LEU A 128 7.02 8.72 -15.50
N LYS A 129 6.57 8.33 -16.69
CA LYS A 129 5.56 9.09 -17.44
C LYS A 129 4.24 9.16 -16.66
N GLU A 130 3.57 10.29 -16.76
CA GLU A 130 2.22 10.48 -16.21
C GLU A 130 1.25 9.45 -16.79
N VAL A 131 0.35 8.98 -15.92
CA VAL A 131 -0.69 8.02 -16.32
C VAL A 131 -1.89 8.81 -16.83
N MET A 132 -2.31 8.53 -18.05
CA MET A 132 -3.60 9.00 -18.57
C MET A 132 -4.68 8.05 -18.05
N TYR A 133 -5.36 8.42 -16.96
CA TYR A 133 -6.55 7.71 -16.52
C TYR A 133 -7.66 7.96 -17.55
N ALA A 134 -8.01 6.92 -18.31
CA ALA A 134 -9.07 6.97 -19.32
C ALA A 134 -10.46 6.81 -18.70
#